data_AF-A0A6B9YPR4-F1
#
_entry.id   AF-A0A6B9YPR4-F1
#
_cell.length_a   1.000
_cell.length_b   1.000
_cell.length_c   1.000
_cell.angle_alpha   90.00
_cell.angle_beta   90.00
_cell.angle_gamma   90.00
#
_symmetry.space_group_name_H-M   'P 1'
#
loop_
_entity.id
_entity.type
_entity.pdbx_description
1 polymer ?
#
loop_
_entity_poly.entity_id
_entity_poly.type
_entity_poly.pdbx_seq_one_letter_code
_entity_poly.pdbx_strand_id
1 'polypeptide(L)'
;MSKRNIILLKTLAHLLCLAPFAWLIRFYTSGALALDPDPVAYITHFTGDWALWMLLASLAITPLRRLSPRINWLIRFRRLIGLYAFFYASLHLATYIFLFSGYDLPSVLISIRQGHPGAISDEWKVVWPTIWDDIRKRRFIQVGFFAWLILLALAATSPAAIMRAMGGKNWQRLHRLVYIAGVAAVIHYWWLVKTGVRTPRKVTAVLVILFLARVGYTASKRLNKPRSALQTTRS
;
A
#
# COMPACT_ATOMS: atom_id res chain seq x y z
N MET A 1 -9.79 -19.32 19.81
CA MET A 1 -10.60 -18.23 19.22
C MET A 1 -11.71 -18.86 18.40
N SER A 2 -12.97 -18.57 18.73
CA SER A 2 -14.13 -19.10 17.98
C SER A 2 -14.20 -18.52 16.56
N LYS A 3 -14.89 -19.21 15.64
CA LYS A 3 -15.12 -18.71 14.28
C LYS A 3 -15.81 -17.34 14.28
N ARG A 4 -16.82 -17.15 15.16
CA ARG A 4 -17.55 -15.89 15.34
C ARG A 4 -16.62 -14.73 15.71
N ASN A 5 -15.68 -14.95 16.64
CA ASN A 5 -14.71 -13.91 17.03
C ASN A 5 -13.78 -13.54 15.86
N ILE A 6 -13.39 -14.49 15.01
CA ILE A 6 -12.55 -14.19 13.83
C ILE A 6 -13.32 -13.34 12.82
N ILE A 7 -14.59 -13.66 12.57
CA ILE A 7 -15.46 -12.88 11.68
C ILE A 7 -15.62 -11.46 12.23
N LEU A 8 -15.99 -11.32 13.50
CA LEU A 8 -16.15 -10.02 14.15
C LEU A 8 -14.88 -9.17 14.04
N LEU A 9 -13.71 -9.73 14.38
CA LEU A 9 -12.45 -8.99 14.28
C LEU A 9 -12.11 -8.60 12.83
N LYS A 10 -12.45 -9.42 11.84
CA LYS A 10 -12.26 -9.06 10.43
C LYS A 10 -13.18 -7.92 10.01
N THR A 11 -14.45 -7.97 10.42
CA THR A 11 -15.40 -6.87 10.17
C THR A 11 -14.88 -5.57 10.80
N LEU A 12 -14.45 -5.61 12.06
CA LEU A 12 -13.85 -4.45 12.72
C LEU A 12 -12.59 -3.96 11.99
N ALA A 13 -11.74 -4.87 11.52
CA ALA A 13 -10.55 -4.50 10.74
C ALA A 13 -10.93 -3.83 9.40
N HIS A 14 -11.96 -4.31 8.70
CA HIS A 14 -12.47 -3.65 7.49
C HIS A 14 -12.99 -2.25 7.78
N LEU A 15 -13.80 -2.09 8.84
CA LEU A 15 -14.31 -0.79 9.26
C LEU A 15 -13.18 0.18 9.64
N LEU A 16 -12.19 -0.29 10.40
CA LEU A 16 -11.03 0.51 10.78
C LEU A 16 -10.20 0.92 9.56
N CYS A 17 -10.01 0.03 8.59
CA CYS A 17 -9.27 0.34 7.37
C CYS A 17 -10.05 1.29 6.44
N LEU A 18 -11.38 1.30 6.49
CA LEU A 18 -12.23 2.22 5.71
C LEU A 18 -12.51 3.54 6.42
N ALA A 19 -12.34 3.61 7.74
CA ALA A 19 -12.60 4.82 8.52
C ALA A 19 -11.87 6.07 8.00
N PRO A 20 -10.59 6.02 7.57
CA PRO A 20 -9.92 7.20 7.01
C PRO A 20 -10.54 7.66 5.68
N PHE A 21 -10.95 6.72 4.84
CA PHE A 21 -11.66 7.04 3.61
C PHE A 21 -13.04 7.66 3.89
N ALA A 22 -13.79 7.12 4.86
CA ALA A 22 -15.05 7.69 5.30
C ALA A 22 -14.87 9.09 5.90
N TRP A 23 -13.79 9.31 6.66
CA TRP A 23 -13.41 10.63 7.18
C TRP A 23 -13.15 11.61 6.04
N LEU A 24 -12.39 11.20 5.03
CA LEU A 24 -12.09 12.04 3.87
C LEU A 24 -13.37 12.46 3.12
N ILE A 25 -14.30 11.52 2.91
CA ILE A 25 -15.62 11.81 2.33
C ILE A 25 -16.38 12.81 3.19
N ARG A 26 -16.43 12.60 4.51
CA ARG A 26 -17.11 13.51 5.44
C ARG A 26 -16.49 14.91 5.44
N PHE A 27 -15.17 14.98 5.38
CA PHE A 27 -14.43 16.24 5.37
C PHE A 27 -14.72 17.02 4.07
N TYR A 28 -14.75 16.34 2.92
CA TYR A 28 -15.19 16.91 1.65
C TYR A 28 -16.64 17.38 1.67
N THR A 29 -17.60 16.51 2.03
CA THR A 29 -19.04 16.84 1.98
C THR A 29 -19.47 17.87 3.01
N SER A 30 -18.71 18.04 4.10
CA SER A 30 -18.95 19.09 5.08
C SER A 30 -18.59 20.50 4.60
N GLY A 31 -17.92 20.63 3.45
CA GLY A 31 -17.36 21.89 2.97
C GLY A 31 -16.08 22.32 3.70
N ALA A 32 -15.71 21.67 4.81
CA ALA A 32 -14.51 22.02 5.58
C ALA A 32 -13.21 21.85 4.79
N LEU A 33 -13.15 20.88 3.87
CA LEU A 33 -11.99 20.73 2.99
C LEU A 33 -11.76 21.96 2.08
N ALA A 34 -12.82 22.70 1.71
CA ALA A 34 -12.67 23.92 0.91
C ALA A 34 -12.01 25.08 1.68
N LEU A 35 -11.87 24.95 3.00
CA LEU A 35 -11.13 25.90 3.85
C LEU A 35 -9.64 25.57 3.95
N ASP A 36 -9.21 24.39 3.46
CA ASP A 36 -7.80 24.04 3.41
C ASP A 36 -7.06 24.88 2.35
N PRO A 37 -5.85 25.41 2.62
CA PRO A 37 -5.11 26.20 1.65
C PRO A 37 -4.72 25.46 0.37
N ASP A 38 -4.57 24.13 0.44
CA ASP A 38 -4.29 23.27 -0.71
C ASP A 38 -5.04 21.92 -0.56
N PRO A 39 -6.35 21.91 -0.89
CA PRO A 39 -7.20 20.73 -0.72
C PRO A 39 -6.69 19.51 -1.49
N VAL A 40 -6.12 19.72 -2.67
CA VAL A 40 -5.62 18.64 -3.52
C VAL A 40 -4.38 18.01 -2.89
N ALA A 41 -3.41 18.82 -2.45
CA ALA A 41 -2.24 18.31 -1.75
C ALA A 41 -2.64 17.58 -0.46
N TYR A 42 -3.62 18.09 0.29
CA TYR A 42 -4.14 17.41 1.49
C TYR A 42 -4.65 16.00 1.16
N ILE A 43 -5.53 15.85 0.16
CA ILE A 43 -6.07 14.53 -0.26
C ILE A 43 -4.92 13.61 -0.70
N THR A 44 -4.00 14.11 -1.54
CA THR A 44 -2.88 13.32 -2.06
C THR A 44 -1.97 12.83 -0.94
N HIS A 45 -1.60 13.69 0.00
CA HIS A 45 -0.78 13.31 1.15
C HIS A 45 -1.52 12.35 2.09
N PHE A 46 -2.78 12.64 2.42
CA PHE A 46 -3.60 11.79 3.28
C PHE A 46 -3.71 10.36 2.73
N THR A 47 -4.06 10.22 1.45
CA THR A 47 -4.23 8.91 0.81
C THR A 47 -2.89 8.17 0.66
N GLY A 48 -1.79 8.89 0.40
CA GLY A 48 -0.43 8.34 0.34
C GLY A 48 0.09 7.85 1.70
N ASP A 49 -0.13 8.63 2.76
CA ASP A 49 0.25 8.26 4.12
C ASP A 49 -0.51 6.99 4.56
N TRP A 50 -1.82 6.90 4.30
CA TRP A 50 -2.59 5.69 4.62
C TRP A 50 -2.15 4.47 3.79
N ALA A 51 -1.76 4.65 2.53
CA ALA A 51 -1.17 3.58 1.74
C ALA A 51 0.12 3.04 2.38
N LEU A 52 1.02 3.94 2.80
CA LEU A 52 2.27 3.60 3.51
C LEU A 52 2.01 2.91 4.85
N TRP A 53 1.11 3.45 5.68
CA TRP A 53 0.81 2.88 6.98
C TRP A 53 0.17 1.50 6.88
N MET A 54 -0.73 1.28 5.92
CA MET A 54 -1.30 -0.04 5.66
C MET A 54 -0.24 -1.03 5.15
N LEU A 55 0.67 -0.59 4.28
CA LEU A 55 1.78 -1.42 3.80
C LEU A 55 2.70 -1.83 4.97
N LEU A 56 3.11 -0.88 5.80
CA LEU A 56 3.92 -1.11 6.99
C LEU A 56 3.21 -2.01 8.01
N ALA A 57 1.92 -1.80 8.25
CA ALA A 57 1.12 -2.66 9.13
C ALA A 57 1.08 -4.11 8.62
N SER A 58 0.92 -4.32 7.31
CA SER A 58 0.98 -5.66 6.71
C SER A 58 2.37 -6.30 6.88
N LEU A 59 3.44 -5.52 6.71
CA LEU A 59 4.82 -5.98 6.91
C LEU A 59 5.09 -6.33 8.38
N ALA A 60 4.52 -5.57 9.33
CA ALA A 60 4.69 -5.70 10.76
C ALA A 60 4.05 -6.96 11.36
N ILE A 61 2.99 -7.50 10.76
CA ILE A 61 2.32 -8.71 11.26
C ILE A 61 3.27 -9.90 11.38
N THR A 62 4.26 -10.02 10.49
CA THR A 62 5.20 -11.15 10.51
C THR A 62 6.19 -11.11 11.68
N PRO A 63 6.89 -10.01 11.98
CA PRO A 63 7.70 -9.92 13.20
C PRO A 63 6.83 -9.94 14.46
N LEU A 64 5.69 -9.24 14.49
CA LEU A 64 4.82 -9.19 15.68
C LEU A 64 4.30 -10.55 16.12
N ARG A 65 3.83 -11.39 15.17
CA ARG A 65 3.34 -12.73 15.51
C ARG A 65 4.41 -13.68 16.07
N ARG A 66 5.69 -13.33 15.92
CA ARG A 66 6.83 -14.13 16.41
C ARG A 66 7.20 -13.80 17.86
N LEU A 67 6.71 -12.68 18.41
CA LEU A 67 6.97 -12.27 19.79
C LEU A 67 6.27 -13.18 20.81
N SER A 68 5.08 -13.69 20.46
CA SER A 68 4.36 -14.64 21.31
C SER A 68 3.50 -15.59 20.49
N PRO A 69 3.51 -16.91 20.77
CA PRO A 69 2.61 -17.88 20.13
C PRO A 69 1.13 -17.52 20.24
N ARG A 70 0.73 -16.81 21.32
CA ARG A 70 -0.65 -16.36 21.56
C ARG A 70 -1.16 -15.39 20.50
N ILE A 71 -0.26 -14.70 19.80
CA ILE A 71 -0.58 -13.64 18.82
C ILE A 71 -0.58 -14.18 17.38
N ASN A 72 -0.30 -15.48 17.16
CA ASN A 72 -0.18 -16.06 15.81
C ASN A 72 -1.45 -15.90 14.95
N TRP A 73 -2.61 -15.67 15.56
CA TRP A 73 -3.86 -15.38 14.85
C TRP A 73 -3.80 -14.11 13.98
N LEU A 74 -2.92 -13.14 14.28
CA LEU A 74 -2.72 -11.92 13.48
C LEU A 74 -2.35 -12.22 12.02
N ILE A 75 -1.71 -13.35 11.73
CA ILE A 75 -1.33 -13.71 10.35
C ILE A 75 -2.54 -13.77 9.41
N ARG A 76 -3.73 -14.03 9.95
CA ARG A 76 -5.00 -14.08 9.20
C ARG A 76 -5.44 -12.72 8.66
N PHE A 77 -4.89 -11.63 9.20
CA PHE A 77 -5.20 -10.24 8.81
C PHE A 77 -4.21 -9.66 7.82
N ARG A 78 -3.05 -10.32 7.61
CA ARG A 78 -1.98 -9.82 6.74
C ARG A 78 -2.45 -9.53 5.31
N ARG A 79 -3.25 -10.45 4.74
CA ARG A 79 -3.79 -10.29 3.40
C ARG A 79 -4.82 -9.17 3.33
N LEU A 80 -5.70 -9.05 4.33
CA LEU A 80 -6.71 -8.00 4.41
C LEU A 80 -6.05 -6.62 4.41
N ILE A 81 -5.09 -6.40 5.32
CA ILE A 81 -4.39 -5.11 5.45
C ILE A 81 -3.56 -4.81 4.18
N GLY A 82 -2.95 -5.83 3.58
CA GLY A 82 -2.23 -5.67 2.30
C GLY A 82 -3.13 -5.24 1.14
N LEU A 83 -4.38 -5.70 1.09
CA LEU A 83 -5.35 -5.25 0.09
C LEU A 83 -5.76 -3.79 0.33
N TYR A 84 -5.88 -3.36 1.58
CA TYR A 84 -6.11 -1.95 1.88
C TYR A 84 -4.92 -1.06 1.53
N ALA A 85 -3.69 -1.55 1.68
CA ALA A 85 -2.51 -0.84 1.18
C ALA A 85 -2.61 -0.60 -0.34
N PHE A 86 -3.04 -1.60 -1.11
CA PHE A 86 -3.29 -1.45 -2.54
C PHE A 86 -4.49 -0.52 -2.86
N PHE A 87 -5.57 -0.60 -2.08
CA PHE A 87 -6.71 0.31 -2.21
C PHE A 87 -6.28 1.77 -2.04
N TYR A 88 -5.59 2.11 -0.95
CA TYR A 88 -5.11 3.46 -0.71
C TYR A 88 -4.02 3.88 -1.70
N ALA A 89 -3.15 2.97 -2.15
CA ALA A 89 -2.16 3.28 -3.20
C ALA A 89 -2.84 3.60 -4.54
N SER A 90 -3.93 2.89 -4.88
CA SER A 90 -4.72 3.17 -6.07
C SER A 90 -5.48 4.48 -5.94
N LEU A 91 -6.02 4.79 -4.75
CA LEU A 91 -6.64 6.08 -4.47
C LEU A 91 -5.61 7.22 -4.59
N HIS A 92 -4.41 7.06 -4.03
CA HIS A 92 -3.31 8.00 -4.14
C HIS A 92 -2.91 8.25 -5.61
N LEU A 93 -2.74 7.19 -6.41
CA LEU A 93 -2.49 7.32 -7.85
C LEU A 93 -3.65 8.02 -8.58
N ALA A 94 -4.90 7.71 -8.20
CA ALA A 94 -6.08 8.35 -8.75
C ALA A 94 -6.10 9.86 -8.43
N THR A 95 -5.62 10.30 -7.26
CA THR A 95 -5.51 11.75 -6.97
C THR A 95 -4.60 12.45 -7.96
N TYR A 96 -3.48 11.84 -8.34
CA TYR A 96 -2.61 12.41 -9.37
C TYR A 96 -3.31 12.47 -10.74
N ILE A 97 -3.96 11.37 -11.16
CA ILE A 97 -4.61 11.29 -12.48
C ILE A 97 -5.81 12.23 -12.58
N PHE A 98 -6.61 12.41 -11.53
CA PHE A 98 -7.88 13.13 -11.61
C PHE A 98 -7.89 14.50 -10.94
N LEU A 99 -6.92 14.82 -10.08
CA LEU A 99 -6.85 16.12 -9.40
C LEU A 99 -5.60 16.93 -9.78
N PHE A 100 -4.47 16.27 -10.06
CA PHE A 100 -3.20 16.97 -10.29
C PHE A 100 -2.85 17.16 -11.77
N SER A 101 -3.24 16.21 -12.62
CA SER A 101 -2.92 16.19 -14.06
C SER A 101 -3.59 17.32 -14.87
N GLY A 102 -4.59 17.99 -14.29
CA GLY A 102 -5.44 18.98 -14.97
C GLY A 102 -6.77 18.42 -15.49
N TYR A 103 -7.13 17.16 -15.17
CA TYR A 103 -8.40 16.58 -15.57
C TYR A 103 -9.62 17.27 -14.92
N ASP A 104 -10.49 17.89 -15.73
CA ASP A 104 -11.68 18.60 -15.23
C ASP A 104 -12.85 17.64 -14.97
N LEU A 105 -12.83 17.02 -13.80
CA LEU A 105 -13.86 16.07 -13.38
C LEU A 105 -15.28 16.69 -13.34
N PRO A 106 -15.50 17.91 -12.79
CA PRO A 106 -16.80 18.58 -12.87
C PRO A 106 -17.34 18.74 -14.30
N SER A 107 -16.52 19.20 -15.25
CA SER A 107 -16.96 19.37 -16.64
C SER A 107 -17.35 18.04 -17.29
N VAL A 108 -16.55 16.99 -17.10
CA VAL A 108 -16.89 15.64 -17.60
C VAL A 108 -18.23 15.15 -17.04
N LEU A 109 -18.46 15.35 -15.75
CA LEU A 109 -19.72 14.93 -15.10
C LEU A 109 -20.93 15.66 -15.68
N ILE A 110 -20.80 16.96 -15.96
CA ILE A 110 -21.85 17.77 -16.58
C ILE A 110 -22.11 17.27 -18.01
N SER A 111 -21.05 17.07 -18.81
CA SER A 111 -21.17 16.58 -20.19
C SER A 111 -21.83 15.20 -20.27
N ILE A 112 -21.47 14.27 -19.39
CA ILE A 112 -22.10 12.94 -19.33
C ILE A 112 -23.60 13.06 -19.01
N ARG A 113 -23.98 13.92 -18.04
CA ARG A 113 -25.39 14.16 -17.69
C ARG A 113 -26.18 14.77 -18.84
N GLN A 114 -25.51 15.51 -19.73
CA GLN A 114 -26.10 16.10 -20.94
C GLN A 114 -26.11 15.15 -22.14
N GLY A 115 -25.72 13.88 -21.98
CA GLY A 115 -25.72 12.89 -23.07
C GLY A 115 -24.48 12.91 -23.95
N HIS A 116 -23.39 13.58 -23.53
CA HIS A 116 -22.12 13.65 -24.26
C HIS A 116 -21.02 12.82 -23.57
N PRO A 117 -21.05 11.48 -23.66
CA PRO A 117 -20.03 10.64 -23.03
C PRO A 117 -18.64 10.78 -23.67
N GLY A 118 -18.55 11.34 -24.89
CA GLY A 118 -17.29 11.62 -25.59
C GLY A 118 -16.35 12.53 -24.80
N ALA A 119 -16.90 13.39 -23.93
CA ALA A 119 -16.14 14.31 -23.08
C ALA A 119 -15.08 13.61 -22.21
N ILE A 120 -15.32 12.36 -21.79
CA ILE A 120 -14.31 11.56 -21.06
C ILE A 120 -13.05 11.39 -21.93
N SER A 121 -13.25 10.99 -23.19
CA SER A 121 -12.15 10.74 -24.12
C SER A 121 -11.46 12.03 -24.54
N ASP A 122 -12.20 13.14 -24.62
CA ASP A 122 -11.64 14.42 -25.03
C ASP A 122 -10.78 15.02 -23.92
N GLU A 123 -11.26 15.07 -22.68
CA GLU A 123 -10.44 15.45 -21.52
C GLU A 123 -9.23 14.54 -21.33
N TRP A 124 -9.39 13.23 -21.56
CA TRP A 124 -8.27 12.30 -21.53
C TRP A 124 -7.18 12.65 -22.55
N LYS A 125 -7.55 13.02 -23.79
CA LYS A 125 -6.59 13.45 -24.82
C LYS A 125 -5.86 14.72 -24.41
N VAL A 126 -6.54 15.66 -23.74
CA VAL A 126 -5.93 16.92 -23.25
C VAL A 126 -4.87 16.62 -22.19
N VAL A 127 -5.18 15.73 -21.26
CA VAL A 127 -4.36 15.47 -20.07
C VAL A 127 -3.23 14.46 -20.32
N TRP A 128 -3.40 13.55 -21.29
CA TRP A 128 -2.45 12.48 -21.58
C TRP A 128 -1.00 12.93 -21.83
N PRO A 129 -0.73 13.99 -22.62
CA PRO A 129 0.64 14.50 -22.81
C PRO A 129 1.30 14.94 -21.50
N THR A 130 0.55 15.61 -20.62
CA THR A 130 1.03 16.07 -19.30
C THR A 130 1.40 14.89 -18.42
N ILE A 131 0.53 13.89 -18.31
CA ILE A 131 0.79 12.67 -17.53
C ILE A 131 2.06 11.99 -18.02
N TRP A 132 2.22 11.86 -19.33
CA TRP A 132 3.37 11.21 -19.94
C TRP A 132 4.67 11.97 -19.71
N ASP A 133 4.63 13.30 -19.83
CA ASP A 133 5.76 14.18 -19.58
C ASP A 133 6.20 14.11 -18.11
N ASP A 134 5.25 14.14 -17.18
CA ASP A 134 5.49 14.00 -15.75
C ASP A 134 6.10 12.63 -15.42
N ILE A 135 5.59 11.53 -15.99
CA ILE A 135 6.17 10.19 -15.79
C ILE A 135 7.62 10.14 -16.29
N ARG A 136 7.95 10.81 -17.40
CA ARG A 136 9.32 10.84 -17.95
C ARG A 136 10.26 11.71 -17.13
N LYS A 137 9.81 12.88 -16.69
CA LYS A 137 10.65 13.89 -16.02
C LYS A 137 10.78 13.66 -14.51
N ARG A 138 9.75 13.11 -13.86
CA ARG A 138 9.69 13.03 -12.39
C ARG A 138 10.04 11.63 -11.90
N ARG A 139 11.28 11.47 -11.45
CA ARG A 139 11.81 10.20 -10.90
C ARG A 139 10.98 9.65 -9.74
N PHE A 140 10.43 10.51 -8.90
CA PHE A 140 9.57 10.06 -7.80
C PHE A 140 8.28 9.41 -8.31
N ILE A 141 7.67 9.91 -9.39
CA ILE A 141 6.47 9.30 -10.00
C ILE A 141 6.81 7.91 -10.54
N GLN A 142 7.95 7.75 -11.21
CA GLN A 142 8.40 6.44 -11.73
C GLN A 142 8.53 5.40 -10.62
N VAL A 143 9.19 5.76 -9.51
CA VAL A 143 9.36 4.86 -8.36
C VAL A 143 8.02 4.54 -7.69
N GLY A 144 7.14 5.54 -7.55
CA GLY A 144 5.80 5.35 -7.00
C GLY A 144 4.94 4.42 -7.86
N PHE A 145 4.95 4.64 -9.18
CA PHE A 145 4.25 3.80 -10.15
C PHE A 145 4.80 2.36 -10.15
N PHE A 146 6.12 2.19 -10.08
CA PHE A 146 6.73 0.87 -9.95
C PHE A 146 6.32 0.15 -8.67
N ALA A 147 6.27 0.85 -7.53
CA ALA A 147 5.75 0.30 -6.28
C ALA A 147 4.27 -0.11 -6.42
N TRP A 148 3.45 0.72 -7.09
CA TRP A 148 2.05 0.42 -7.35
C TRP A 148 1.88 -0.82 -8.25
N LEU A 149 2.70 -1.00 -9.29
CA LEU A 149 2.68 -2.19 -10.15
C LEU A 149 2.98 -3.48 -9.36
N ILE A 150 3.93 -3.41 -8.42
CA ILE A 150 4.19 -4.53 -7.50
C ILE A 150 2.94 -4.81 -6.66
N LEU A 151 2.34 -3.78 -6.05
CA LEU A 151 1.13 -3.95 -5.23
C LEU A 151 -0.05 -4.48 -6.04
N LEU A 152 -0.21 -4.05 -7.31
CA LEU A 152 -1.20 -4.55 -8.24
C LEU A 152 -1.00 -6.05 -8.49
N ALA A 153 0.22 -6.48 -8.81
CA ALA A 153 0.52 -7.89 -9.02
C ALA A 153 0.23 -8.74 -7.77
N LEU A 154 0.55 -8.22 -6.58
CA LEU A 154 0.24 -8.87 -5.29
C LEU A 154 -1.26 -8.94 -5.01
N ALA A 155 -2.00 -7.87 -5.31
CA ALA A 155 -3.45 -7.83 -5.13
C ALA A 155 -4.17 -8.77 -6.10
N ALA A 156 -3.79 -8.75 -7.37
CA ALA A 156 -4.32 -9.60 -8.43
C ALA A 156 -4.07 -11.08 -8.15
N THR A 157 -2.93 -11.44 -7.53
CA THR A 157 -2.61 -12.81 -7.13
C THR A 157 -3.02 -13.16 -5.70
N SER A 158 -3.81 -12.30 -5.05
CA SER A 158 -4.33 -12.56 -3.72
C SER A 158 -5.45 -13.63 -3.69
N PRO A 159 -6.41 -13.71 -4.65
CA PRO A 159 -7.50 -14.68 -4.64
C PRO A 159 -7.03 -16.13 -4.44
N ALA A 160 -7.81 -16.90 -3.67
CA ALA A 160 -7.40 -18.27 -3.32
C ALA A 160 -7.29 -19.18 -4.54
N ALA A 161 -8.10 -18.96 -5.57
CA ALA A 161 -8.02 -19.69 -6.83
C ALA A 161 -6.64 -19.50 -7.52
N ILE A 162 -6.18 -18.25 -7.65
CA ILE A 162 -4.90 -17.92 -8.29
C ILE A 162 -3.72 -18.42 -7.47
N MET A 163 -3.78 -18.28 -6.14
CA MET A 163 -2.76 -18.83 -5.23
C MET A 163 -2.60 -20.34 -5.38
N ARG A 164 -3.71 -21.08 -5.53
CA ARG A 164 -3.68 -22.53 -5.76
C ARG A 164 -3.13 -22.87 -7.14
N ALA A 165 -3.55 -22.14 -8.17
CA ALA A 165 -3.11 -22.36 -9.56
C ALA A 165 -1.61 -22.11 -9.77
N MET A 166 -1.05 -21.05 -9.18
CA MET A 166 0.38 -20.71 -9.32
C MET A 166 1.32 -21.63 -8.52
N GLY A 167 0.78 -22.34 -7.53
CA GLY A 167 1.55 -23.10 -6.55
C GLY A 167 2.18 -22.19 -5.47
N GLY A 168 2.17 -22.69 -4.22
CA GLY A 168 2.58 -21.91 -3.05
C GLY A 168 4.01 -21.37 -3.10
N LYS A 169 4.96 -22.07 -3.73
CA LYS A 169 6.36 -21.63 -3.85
C LYS A 169 6.50 -20.38 -4.74
N ASN A 170 5.87 -20.37 -5.91
CA ASN A 170 5.91 -19.23 -6.83
C ASN A 170 5.11 -18.05 -6.28
N TRP A 171 3.95 -18.33 -5.68
CA TRP A 171 3.17 -17.30 -4.98
C TRP A 171 3.98 -16.62 -3.87
N GLN A 172 4.73 -17.39 -3.07
CA GLN A 172 5.63 -16.83 -2.04
C GLN A 172 6.79 -16.03 -2.64
N ARG A 173 7.36 -16.46 -3.77
CA ARG A 173 8.41 -15.70 -4.48
C ARG A 173 7.89 -14.33 -4.90
N LEU A 174 6.73 -14.29 -5.57
CA LEU A 174 6.07 -13.04 -5.96
C LEU A 174 5.76 -12.18 -4.73
N HIS A 175 5.22 -12.78 -3.66
CA HIS A 175 4.86 -12.06 -2.44
C HIS A 175 6.04 -11.55 -1.61
N ARG A 176 7.29 -11.92 -1.96
CA ARG A 176 8.48 -11.26 -1.41
C ARG A 176 8.75 -9.89 -2.04
N LEU A 177 8.18 -9.59 -3.21
CA LEU A 177 8.31 -8.27 -3.84
C LEU A 177 7.69 -7.15 -2.98
N VAL A 178 6.83 -7.49 -2.01
CA VAL A 178 6.31 -6.51 -1.03
C VAL A 178 7.42 -5.76 -0.28
N TYR A 179 8.60 -6.37 -0.10
CA TYR A 179 9.74 -5.67 0.52
C TYR A 179 10.33 -4.61 -0.41
N ILE A 180 10.40 -4.91 -1.71
CA ILE A 180 10.83 -3.95 -2.73
C ILE A 180 9.80 -2.83 -2.82
N ALA A 181 8.50 -3.13 -2.82
CA ALA A 181 7.45 -2.12 -2.78
C ALA A 181 7.58 -1.21 -1.55
N GLY A 182 7.88 -1.75 -0.37
CA GLY A 182 8.11 -0.96 0.86
C GLY A 182 9.30 0.00 0.74
N VAL A 183 10.43 -0.47 0.20
CA VAL A 183 11.61 0.37 -0.02
C VAL A 183 11.34 1.44 -1.09
N ALA A 184 10.74 1.04 -2.21
CA ALA A 184 10.36 1.96 -3.28
C ALA A 184 9.40 3.05 -2.79
N ALA A 185 8.41 2.69 -1.96
CA ALA A 185 7.47 3.67 -1.39
C ALA A 185 8.16 4.68 -0.45
N VAL A 186 9.16 4.25 0.33
CA VAL A 186 9.96 5.16 1.17
C VAL A 186 10.84 6.07 0.30
N ILE A 187 11.49 5.54 -0.73
CA ILE A 187 12.30 6.35 -1.68
C ILE A 187 11.43 7.38 -2.38
N HIS A 188 10.26 6.96 -2.88
CA HIS A 188 9.25 7.82 -3.48
C HIS A 188 8.90 9.00 -2.54
N TYR A 189 8.66 8.72 -1.26
CA TYR A 189 8.33 9.78 -0.28
C TYR A 189 9.53 10.71 -0.01
N TRP A 190 10.75 10.18 0.11
CA TRP A 190 11.94 11.02 0.29
C TRP A 190 12.21 11.96 -0.89
N TRP A 191 11.92 11.52 -2.12
CA TRP A 191 12.09 12.36 -3.30
C TRP A 191 10.93 13.33 -3.56
N LEU A 192 9.77 13.07 -2.96
CA LEU A 192 8.63 13.98 -3.02
C LEU A 192 8.86 15.23 -2.14
N VAL A 193 9.39 15.04 -0.94
CA VAL A 193 9.55 16.14 0.03
C VAL A 193 10.70 17.06 -0.37
N LYS A 194 10.53 18.36 -0.09
CA LYS A 194 11.59 19.35 -0.29
C LYS A 194 12.81 19.02 0.57
N THR A 195 13.99 19.42 0.11
CA THR A 195 15.22 19.29 0.88
C THR A 195 15.07 19.94 2.26
N GLY A 196 15.57 19.26 3.30
CA GLY A 196 15.43 19.71 4.69
C GLY A 196 14.16 19.23 5.41
N VAL A 197 13.11 18.81 4.70
CA VAL A 197 11.91 18.22 5.30
C VAL A 197 12.20 16.78 5.74
N ARG A 198 11.83 16.47 6.99
CA ARG A 198 12.21 15.21 7.67
C ARG A 198 11.02 14.30 7.96
N THR A 199 9.86 14.58 7.38
CA THR A 199 8.64 13.78 7.58
C THR A 199 8.82 12.29 7.25
N PRO A 200 9.57 11.86 6.22
CA PRO A 200 9.67 10.43 5.87
C PRO A 200 10.53 9.62 6.86
N ARG A 201 11.23 10.28 7.80
CA ARG A 201 12.10 9.60 8.78
C ARG A 201 11.34 8.60 9.63
N LYS A 202 10.11 8.92 10.05
CA LYS A 202 9.29 8.03 10.89
C LYS A 202 8.99 6.72 10.15
N VAL A 203 8.52 6.82 8.90
CA VAL A 203 8.20 5.67 8.04
C VAL A 203 9.47 4.86 7.74
N THR A 204 10.59 5.54 7.48
CA THR A 204 11.90 4.90 7.25
C THR A 204 12.35 4.12 8.48
N ALA A 205 12.31 4.71 9.67
CA ALA A 205 12.69 4.05 10.91
C ALA A 205 11.84 2.81 11.18
N VAL A 206 10.51 2.91 11.01
CA VAL A 206 9.60 1.76 11.15
C VAL A 206 9.98 0.65 10.16
N LEU A 207 10.17 0.97 8.88
CA LEU A 207 10.54 -0.04 7.88
C LEU A 207 11.86 -0.75 8.22
N VAL A 208 12.88 0.02 8.62
CA VAL A 208 14.20 -0.51 9.01
C VAL A 208 14.07 -1.42 10.22
N ILE A 209 13.35 -1.02 11.27
CA ILE A 209 13.10 -1.84 12.46
C ILE A 209 12.41 -3.16 12.06
N LEU A 210 11.39 -3.11 11.19
CA LEU A 210 10.68 -4.31 10.73
C LEU A 210 11.59 -5.25 9.94
N PHE A 211 12.52 -4.73 9.15
CA PHE A 211 13.48 -5.53 8.39
C PHE A 211 14.52 -6.16 9.31
N LEU A 212 15.10 -5.38 10.23
CA LEU A 212 16.06 -5.87 11.23
C LEU A 212 15.43 -6.96 12.12
N ALA A 213 14.21 -6.74 12.62
CA ALA A 213 13.49 -7.75 13.41
C ALA A 213 13.30 -9.07 12.66
N ARG A 214 13.10 -9.02 11.33
CA ARG A 214 12.95 -10.22 10.50
C ARG A 214 14.27 -10.94 10.27
N VAL A 215 15.35 -10.20 10.00
CA VAL A 215 16.70 -10.75 9.79
C VAL A 215 17.23 -11.34 11.10
N GLY A 216 17.17 -10.59 12.20
CA GLY A 216 17.61 -11.01 13.53
C GLY A 216 16.97 -12.33 13.97
N TYR A 217 15.64 -12.44 13.86
CA TYR A 217 14.94 -13.70 14.17
C TYR A 217 15.43 -14.90 13.33
N THR A 218 15.71 -14.66 12.05
CA THR A 218 16.15 -15.73 11.13
C THR A 218 17.58 -16.16 11.46
N ALA A 219 18.44 -15.21 11.84
CA ALA A 219 19.80 -15.47 12.31
C ALA A 219 19.80 -16.23 13.64
N SER A 220 19.07 -15.76 14.66
CA SER A 220 18.98 -16.43 15.97
C SER A 220 18.50 -17.87 15.86
N LYS A 221 17.51 -18.16 14.98
CA LYS A 221 17.03 -19.53 14.75
C LYS A 221 18.08 -20.43 14.10
N ARG A 222 18.93 -19.89 13.22
CA ARG A 222 20.04 -20.64 12.60
C ARG A 222 21.12 -20.96 13.61
N LEU A 223 21.45 -20.01 14.48
CA LEU A 223 22.45 -20.18 15.54
C LEU A 223 21.99 -21.15 16.63
N ASN A 224 20.72 -21.13 17.00
CA ASN A 224 20.14 -22.03 18.01
C ASN A 224 19.74 -23.41 17.47
N LYS A 225 20.10 -23.76 16.23
CA LYS A 225 19.82 -25.09 15.68
C LYS A 225 20.83 -26.08 16.32
N PRO A 226 20.38 -27.07 17.12
CA PRO A 226 21.30 -27.96 17.82
C PRO A 226 22.24 -28.68 16.84
N ARG A 227 23.55 -28.69 17.17
CA ARG A 227 24.64 -29.31 16.39
C ARG A 227 24.52 -30.84 16.20
N SER A 228 23.47 -31.49 16.72
CA SER A 228 23.30 -32.95 16.69
C SER A 228 23.06 -33.55 15.29
N ALA A 229 22.85 -32.74 14.26
CA ALA A 229 22.63 -33.22 12.89
C ALA A 229 23.91 -33.39 12.05
N LEU A 230 25.10 -33.12 12.61
CA LEU A 230 26.39 -33.22 11.90
C LEU A 230 27.21 -34.47 12.26
N GLN A 231 26.72 -35.33 13.15
CA GLN A 231 27.43 -36.57 13.54
C GLN A 231 26.87 -37.84 12.88
N THR A 232 25.66 -37.82 12.30
CA THR A 232 25.02 -39.00 11.66
C THR A 232 25.40 -39.24 10.20
N THR A 233 26.36 -38.50 9.65
CA THR A 233 26.89 -38.69 8.27
C THR A 233 28.34 -39.18 8.24
N ARG A 234 28.87 -39.62 9.38
CA ARG A 234 30.25 -40.14 9.52
C ARG A 234 30.34 -41.55 10.12
N SER A 235 29.28 -42.35 10.06
CA SER A 235 29.31 -43.77 10.42
C SER A 235 28.95 -44.64 9.22
#